data_AF-K1QZL6-F1
#
_entry.id   AF-K1QZL6-F1
#
_cell.length_a   1.000
_cell.length_b   1.000
_cell.length_c   1.000
_cell.angle_alpha   90.00
_cell.angle_beta   90.00
_cell.angle_gamma   90.00
#
_symmetry.space_group_name_H-M   'P 1'
#
loop_
_entity.id
_entity.type
_entity.pdbx_description
1 polymer ?
#
loop_
_entity_poly.entity_id
_entity_poly.type
_entity_poly.pdbx_seq_one_letter_code
_entity_poly.pdbx_strand_id
1 'polypeptide(L)'
;MKRADLPSLYALLAENKWNMEMSYLECDFHTDPSGLTVVVKDNGELIRHCGFLAHSDIIACARMNIIKEEYRHLGIGKQMFREIMKVMGDRLYHQTLGVLALGFLEEVEVEVDEKVDEEVVWLRLSDSTEDIRYEIRPMKRADLPSLYALLAENKWNMEMSYLECVFNTDPTGLVVVVKDNGEVIGHNGILAHSDTIASSGMNVVKDEYRKLGIGKQMFRDVMKVMGDRNVGGTSLSNRITFYAQFGWTIKSYTFHYNQGPVNPEFIADVPEGDFEIVSARDIKFDDVIAYDSEIHTVPRPVYISNWAEHQLANTYVALNSGRVVGYGVVRPSDVGYKMYPLYADDPKIAKALFCRLASHIPAGHDLIFTQPIDNDQANAMVAGNKLTSYLSMTRLYNKWNIPVDIKRVYSVSTTEYGII
;
A
#
# COMPACT_ATOMS: atom_id res chain seq x y z
N MET A 1 -14.58 11.05 34.02
CA MET A 1 -15.73 10.52 34.80
C MET A 1 -15.49 10.79 36.29
N LYS A 2 -16.53 11.09 37.10
CA LYS A 2 -16.44 11.25 38.57
C LYS A 2 -17.00 10.00 39.27
N ARG A 3 -16.62 9.72 40.52
CA ARG A 3 -17.13 8.56 41.29
C ARG A 3 -18.67 8.53 41.40
N ALA A 4 -19.30 9.70 41.41
CA ALA A 4 -20.76 9.85 41.40
C ALA A 4 -21.43 9.33 40.11
N ASP A 5 -20.69 9.12 39.03
CA ASP A 5 -21.21 8.63 37.74
C ASP A 5 -21.28 7.09 37.66
N LEU A 6 -20.66 6.39 38.62
CA LEU A 6 -20.56 4.93 38.63
C LEU A 6 -21.92 4.21 38.64
N PRO A 7 -22.92 4.60 39.47
CA PRO A 7 -24.23 3.94 39.46
C PRO A 7 -24.93 3.98 38.10
N SER A 8 -24.81 5.11 37.38
CA SER A 8 -25.40 5.26 36.04
C SER A 8 -24.62 4.48 34.97
N LEU A 9 -23.31 4.33 35.13
CA LEU A 9 -22.51 3.45 34.27
C LEU A 9 -22.96 1.99 34.42
N TYR A 10 -23.17 1.52 35.65
CA TYR A 10 -23.62 0.13 35.88
C TYR A 10 -24.97 -0.17 35.23
N ALA A 11 -25.93 0.77 35.32
CA ALA A 11 -27.23 0.63 34.65
C ALA A 11 -27.06 0.46 33.12
N LEU A 12 -26.20 1.29 32.52
CA LEU A 12 -25.90 1.24 31.07
C LEU A 12 -25.21 -0.07 30.65
N LEU A 13 -24.36 -0.64 31.50
CA LEU A 13 -23.71 -1.94 31.22
C LEU A 13 -24.68 -3.11 31.32
N ALA A 14 -25.56 -3.08 32.31
CA ALA A 14 -26.61 -4.07 32.49
C ALA A 14 -27.59 -4.07 31.30
N GLU A 15 -28.00 -2.89 30.83
CA GLU A 15 -28.83 -2.72 29.62
C GLU A 15 -28.18 -3.35 28.37
N ASN A 16 -26.86 -3.32 28.27
CA ASN A 16 -26.11 -3.90 27.16
C ASN A 16 -25.68 -5.35 27.40
N LYS A 17 -26.18 -6.00 28.46
CA LYS A 17 -25.92 -7.40 28.84
C LYS A 17 -24.44 -7.72 29.14
N TRP A 18 -23.67 -6.75 29.62
CA TRP A 18 -22.30 -6.97 30.09
C TRP A 18 -22.30 -7.26 31.59
N ASN A 19 -21.99 -8.51 31.98
CA ASN A 19 -21.86 -8.91 33.39
C ASN A 19 -20.41 -8.71 33.86
N MET A 20 -20.16 -7.65 34.64
CA MET A 20 -18.86 -7.38 35.28
C MET A 20 -19.03 -7.23 36.80
N GLU A 21 -18.09 -7.77 37.58
CA GLU A 21 -18.06 -7.59 39.04
C GLU A 21 -17.57 -6.18 39.42
N MET A 22 -18.23 -5.58 40.43
CA MET A 22 -17.98 -4.21 40.92
C MET A 22 -16.52 -3.92 41.30
N SER A 23 -15.80 -4.94 41.80
CA SER A 23 -14.42 -4.85 42.25
C SER A 23 -13.43 -4.50 41.14
N TYR A 24 -13.73 -4.85 39.89
CA TYR A 24 -12.87 -4.58 38.75
C TYR A 24 -12.91 -3.10 38.32
N LEU A 25 -14.08 -2.46 38.35
CA LEU A 25 -14.24 -1.05 37.98
C LEU A 25 -13.68 -0.09 39.03
N GLU A 26 -13.67 -0.47 40.31
CA GLU A 26 -13.07 0.35 41.37
C GLU A 26 -11.53 0.24 41.42
N CYS A 27 -10.95 -0.88 40.94
CA CYS A 27 -9.50 -1.06 40.91
C CYS A 27 -8.82 -0.11 39.90
N ASP A 28 -9.43 0.09 38.71
CA ASP A 28 -8.92 0.98 37.65
C ASP A 28 -8.92 2.47 38.03
N PHE A 29 -9.72 2.88 39.02
CA PHE A 29 -9.70 4.26 39.54
C PHE A 29 -8.54 4.55 40.50
N HIS A 30 -7.90 3.51 41.04
CA HIS A 30 -6.96 3.64 42.15
C HIS A 30 -5.53 3.23 41.81
N THR A 31 -5.26 2.51 40.72
CA THR A 31 -3.94 1.91 40.47
C THR A 31 -3.14 2.49 39.29
N ASP A 32 -3.74 3.27 38.38
CA ASP A 32 -2.99 3.87 37.28
C ASP A 32 -3.45 5.31 36.92
N PRO A 33 -2.65 6.36 37.21
CA PRO A 33 -2.99 7.75 36.90
C PRO A 33 -2.98 8.07 35.38
N SER A 34 -2.61 7.12 34.52
CA SER A 34 -2.56 7.29 33.06
C SER A 34 -3.91 7.07 32.35
N GLY A 35 -4.90 6.47 33.03
CA GLY A 35 -6.21 6.16 32.45
C GLY A 35 -7.08 7.39 32.17
N LEU A 36 -7.69 7.45 30.99
CA LEU A 36 -8.66 8.49 30.62
C LEU A 36 -10.05 7.87 30.45
N THR A 37 -11.03 8.33 31.21
CA THR A 37 -12.43 7.89 31.07
C THR A 37 -13.35 9.04 30.69
N VAL A 38 -13.95 8.95 29.50
CA VAL A 38 -14.85 9.96 28.94
C VAL A 38 -16.29 9.44 28.95
N VAL A 39 -17.19 10.32 29.39
CA VAL A 39 -18.62 10.05 29.52
C VAL A 39 -19.41 11.16 28.85
N VAL A 40 -20.55 10.80 28.25
CA VAL A 40 -21.52 11.76 27.70
C VAL A 40 -22.80 11.64 28.49
N LYS A 41 -23.34 12.80 28.87
CA LYS A 41 -24.62 12.90 29.58
C LYS A 41 -25.59 13.76 28.79
N ASP A 42 -26.87 13.39 28.84
CA ASP A 42 -27.98 14.24 28.42
C ASP A 42 -28.87 14.52 29.63
N ASN A 43 -29.16 15.79 29.90
CA ASN A 43 -29.93 16.25 31.09
C ASN A 43 -29.50 15.64 32.45
N GLY A 44 -28.22 15.32 32.60
CA GLY A 44 -27.65 14.73 33.82
C GLY A 44 -27.62 13.20 33.85
N GLU A 45 -28.29 12.54 32.91
CA GLU A 45 -28.31 11.08 32.75
C GLU A 45 -27.15 10.61 31.86
N LEU A 46 -26.49 9.51 32.23
CA LEU A 46 -25.39 8.94 31.45
C LEU A 46 -25.91 8.17 30.22
N ILE A 47 -25.54 8.65 29.03
CA ILE A 47 -25.97 8.03 27.77
C ILE A 47 -24.83 7.30 27.04
N ARG A 48 -23.57 7.57 27.40
CA ARG A 48 -22.41 6.92 26.78
C ARG A 48 -21.17 6.91 27.67
N HIS A 49 -20.36 5.86 27.53
CA HIS A 49 -19.07 5.68 28.19
C HIS A 49 -17.98 5.18 27.23
N CYS A 50 -16.74 5.63 27.45
CA CYS A 50 -15.53 5.06 26.84
C CYS A 50 -14.31 5.24 27.77
N GLY A 51 -13.65 4.13 28.08
CA GLY A 51 -12.42 4.09 28.87
C GLY A 51 -11.18 3.88 28.00
N PHE A 52 -10.06 4.47 28.43
CA PHE A 52 -8.73 4.31 27.83
C PHE A 52 -7.72 4.05 28.94
N LEU A 53 -6.83 3.08 28.71
CA LEU A 53 -5.65 2.83 29.55
C LEU A 53 -4.41 3.14 28.70
N ALA A 54 -3.48 3.91 29.26
CA ALA A 54 -2.25 4.31 28.60
C ALA A 54 -1.06 3.79 29.39
N HIS A 55 -0.67 2.53 29.17
CA HIS A 55 0.57 2.02 29.74
C HIS A 55 1.73 2.40 28.82
N SER A 56 2.86 2.77 29.43
CA SER A 56 4.08 3.43 28.89
C SER A 56 4.48 3.27 27.42
N ASP A 57 4.09 2.20 26.73
CA ASP A 57 4.52 1.92 25.35
C ASP A 57 3.38 1.40 24.44
N ILE A 58 2.12 1.35 24.90
CA ILE A 58 0.95 0.89 24.14
C ILE A 58 -0.29 1.68 24.54
N ILE A 59 -0.94 2.35 23.59
CA ILE A 59 -2.33 2.77 23.76
C ILE A 59 -3.22 1.60 23.35
N ALA A 60 -3.75 0.89 24.32
CA ALA A 60 -4.82 -0.08 24.07
C ALA A 60 -6.16 0.64 24.20
N CYS A 61 -6.83 0.91 23.07
CA CYS A 61 -8.26 1.18 23.09
C CYS A 61 -8.98 -0.15 23.35
N ALA A 62 -9.09 -0.54 24.60
CA ALA A 62 -9.74 -1.78 24.94
C ALA A 62 -10.64 -1.59 26.16
N ARG A 63 -11.94 -1.62 25.84
CA ARG A 63 -13.09 -2.15 26.59
C ARG A 63 -14.13 -1.06 26.85
N MET A 64 -15.28 -1.27 26.20
CA MET A 64 -16.58 -0.63 26.48
C MET A 64 -16.79 0.72 25.78
N ASN A 65 -17.01 0.64 24.47
CA ASN A 65 -17.71 1.67 23.70
C ASN A 65 -19.21 1.34 23.69
N ILE A 66 -19.95 1.88 24.66
CA ILE A 66 -21.35 1.53 24.88
C ILE A 66 -22.18 2.81 24.90
N ILE A 67 -23.26 2.81 24.12
CA ILE A 67 -24.21 3.92 23.96
C ILE A 67 -25.64 3.38 24.08
N LYS A 68 -26.52 4.14 24.74
CA LYS A 68 -27.96 3.83 24.77
C LYS A 68 -28.50 3.70 23.35
N GLU A 69 -29.33 2.69 23.13
CA GLU A 69 -29.76 2.26 21.80
C GLU A 69 -30.43 3.38 21.00
N GLU A 70 -31.31 4.14 21.65
CA GLU A 70 -32.02 5.28 21.06
C GLU A 70 -31.09 6.42 20.60
N TYR A 71 -29.85 6.52 21.08
CA TYR A 71 -28.88 7.56 20.68
C TYR A 71 -27.87 7.11 19.61
N ARG A 72 -27.92 5.84 19.17
CA ARG A 72 -26.94 5.26 18.22
C ARG A 72 -26.89 5.97 16.87
N HIS A 73 -28.02 6.46 16.41
CA HIS A 73 -28.18 7.10 15.10
C HIS A 73 -27.58 8.53 15.02
N LEU A 74 -27.30 9.17 16.16
CA LEU A 74 -26.92 10.58 16.22
C LEU A 74 -25.43 10.85 15.99
N GLY A 75 -24.63 9.83 15.64
CA GLY A 75 -23.21 10.02 15.32
C GLY A 75 -22.32 10.47 16.48
N ILE A 76 -22.87 10.58 17.70
CA ILE A 76 -22.19 10.90 18.98
C ILE A 76 -20.94 10.02 19.14
N GLY A 77 -21.06 8.77 18.68
CA GLY A 77 -20.00 7.84 18.26
C GLY A 77 -18.68 8.49 17.92
N LYS A 78 -18.70 9.13 16.74
CA LYS A 78 -17.57 9.70 16.00
C LYS A 78 -17.11 11.02 16.60
N GLN A 79 -18.03 11.80 17.18
CA GLN A 79 -17.71 13.10 17.76
C GLN A 79 -16.91 12.95 19.06
N MET A 80 -17.34 12.06 19.96
CA MET A 80 -16.64 11.80 21.21
C MET A 80 -15.22 11.26 20.95
N PHE A 81 -15.05 10.33 20.00
CA PHE A 81 -13.74 9.81 19.64
C PHE A 81 -12.81 10.91 19.09
N ARG A 82 -13.34 11.82 18.27
CA ARG A 82 -12.58 12.99 17.79
C ARG A 82 -12.08 13.87 18.93
N GLU A 83 -12.93 14.19 19.90
CA GLU A 83 -12.54 15.01 21.04
C GLU A 83 -11.54 14.29 21.97
N ILE A 84 -11.71 12.98 22.15
CA ILE A 84 -10.74 12.16 22.89
C ILE A 84 -9.37 12.20 22.20
N MET A 85 -9.32 12.02 20.88
CA MET A 85 -8.05 12.04 20.14
C MET A 85 -7.35 13.40 20.19
N LYS A 86 -8.10 14.51 20.31
CA LYS A 86 -7.51 15.84 20.55
C LYS A 86 -6.84 15.89 21.93
N VAL A 87 -7.54 15.46 22.98
CA VAL A 87 -7.01 15.43 24.36
C VAL A 87 -5.83 14.48 24.51
N MET A 88 -5.85 13.34 23.82
CA MET A 88 -4.74 12.38 23.82
C MET A 88 -3.56 12.85 22.95
N GLY A 89 -3.83 13.51 21.82
CA GLY A 89 -2.80 14.05 20.91
C GLY A 89 -1.84 15.01 21.60
N ASP A 90 -2.35 15.87 22.48
CA ASP A 90 -1.52 16.80 23.27
C ASP A 90 -0.60 16.09 24.29
N ARG A 91 -0.92 14.85 24.69
CA ARG A 91 -0.11 14.05 25.63
C ARG A 91 0.88 13.11 24.95
N LEU A 92 0.75 12.86 23.65
CA LEU A 92 1.42 11.78 22.93
C LEU A 92 2.44 12.25 21.89
N TYR A 93 2.87 13.52 21.95
CA TYR A 93 3.75 14.15 20.97
C TYR A 93 5.16 13.50 20.81
N HIS A 94 5.44 12.35 21.43
CA HIS A 94 6.76 11.73 21.35
C HIS A 94 6.88 10.25 20.96
N GLN A 95 5.85 9.42 20.79
CA GLN A 95 6.08 8.01 20.42
C GLN A 95 5.01 7.36 19.52
N THR A 96 5.49 6.40 18.74
CA THR A 96 4.88 5.75 17.56
C THR A 96 3.75 4.75 17.89
N LEU A 97 2.71 4.71 17.02
CA LEU A 97 1.83 3.57 16.65
C LEU A 97 0.58 3.13 17.49
N GLY A 98 -0.41 2.62 16.72
CA GLY A 98 -1.53 1.70 17.08
C GLY A 98 -2.93 2.33 16.92
N VAL A 99 -3.86 2.02 16.00
CA VAL A 99 -4.36 0.82 15.27
C VAL A 99 -4.92 -0.29 16.16
N LEU A 100 -6.23 -0.23 16.45
CA LEU A 100 -7.15 -1.36 16.72
C LEU A 100 -8.57 -0.81 17.03
N ALA A 101 -9.35 -0.40 16.01
CA ALA A 101 -10.79 -0.09 16.22
C ALA A 101 -11.65 0.01 14.93
N LEU A 102 -11.15 -0.37 13.75
CA LEU A 102 -11.83 -0.10 12.47
C LEU A 102 -12.80 -1.21 12.01
N GLY A 103 -13.12 -2.19 12.87
CA GLY A 103 -13.86 -3.39 12.48
C GLY A 103 -15.39 -3.33 12.49
N PHE A 104 -16.03 -2.21 12.86
CA PHE A 104 -17.49 -2.19 13.04
C PHE A 104 -18.12 -0.85 12.62
N LEU A 105 -18.13 -0.53 11.32
CA LEU A 105 -18.89 0.61 10.78
C LEU A 105 -19.34 0.33 9.32
N GLU A 106 -20.39 -0.48 9.14
CA GLU A 106 -21.37 -0.39 8.03
C GLU A 106 -22.53 0.51 8.52
N GLU A 107 -23.32 1.25 7.74
CA GLU A 107 -23.67 1.40 6.32
C GLU A 107 -24.17 2.86 6.16
N VAL A 108 -24.14 3.44 4.95
CA VAL A 108 -24.97 4.61 4.61
C VAL A 108 -25.51 4.40 3.20
N GLU A 109 -26.82 4.24 3.07
CA GLU A 109 -27.54 4.24 1.79
C GLU A 109 -27.42 5.60 1.10
N VAL A 110 -27.26 5.57 -0.22
CA VAL A 110 -27.24 6.76 -1.08
C VAL A 110 -28.44 6.67 -2.01
N GLU A 111 -29.38 7.62 -1.89
CA GLU A 111 -30.42 7.85 -2.89
C GLU A 111 -29.78 8.37 -4.17
N VAL A 112 -30.03 7.68 -5.28
CA VAL A 112 -29.64 8.09 -6.62
C VAL A 112 -30.85 8.76 -7.26
N ASP A 113 -30.77 10.07 -7.49
CA ASP A 113 -31.82 10.77 -8.21
C ASP A 113 -31.58 10.60 -9.73
N GLU A 114 -32.56 9.98 -10.39
CA GLU A 114 -32.54 9.76 -11.83
C GLU A 114 -32.77 11.07 -12.58
N LYS A 115 -31.74 11.55 -13.28
CA LYS A 115 -31.89 12.01 -14.67
C LYS A 115 -30.53 12.11 -15.36
N VAL A 116 -30.40 11.26 -16.38
CA VAL A 116 -29.31 11.22 -17.34
C VAL A 116 -29.51 12.34 -18.34
N ASP A 117 -28.49 13.19 -18.50
CA ASP A 117 -28.13 13.84 -19.76
C ASP A 117 -26.61 14.02 -19.79
N GLU A 118 -26.02 13.79 -20.96
CA GLU A 118 -24.58 13.81 -21.23
C GLU A 118 -24.01 15.24 -21.12
N GLU A 119 -23.42 15.62 -19.98
CA GLU A 119 -22.37 16.64 -19.84
C GLU A 119 -21.95 16.70 -18.35
N VAL A 120 -20.66 16.48 -18.08
CA VAL A 120 -19.94 16.70 -16.79
C VAL A 120 -20.77 16.56 -15.50
N VAL A 121 -20.57 15.47 -14.75
CA VAL A 121 -21.22 15.25 -13.45
C VAL A 121 -20.59 16.16 -12.37
N TRP A 122 -21.33 17.18 -11.94
CA TRP A 122 -20.97 18.06 -10.82
C TRP A 122 -21.59 17.54 -9.52
N LEU A 123 -20.78 17.13 -8.55
CA LEU A 123 -21.26 16.68 -7.24
C LEU A 123 -21.03 17.74 -6.17
N ARG A 124 -22.10 18.06 -5.42
CA ARG A 124 -22.08 18.93 -4.25
C ARG A 124 -21.80 18.07 -3.02
N LEU A 125 -20.69 18.30 -2.35
CA LEU A 125 -20.41 17.70 -1.03
C LEU A 125 -21.04 18.59 0.05
N SER A 126 -21.67 17.95 1.04
CA SER A 126 -22.43 18.50 2.17
C SER A 126 -21.93 19.84 2.75
N ASP A 127 -22.85 20.61 3.35
CA ASP A 127 -22.78 21.99 3.90
C ASP A 127 -21.60 22.39 4.82
N SER A 128 -20.54 21.58 4.95
CA SER A 128 -19.35 21.88 5.75
C SER A 128 -18.01 21.70 5.01
N THR A 129 -18.00 21.51 3.70
CA THR A 129 -16.77 21.51 2.89
C THR A 129 -16.80 22.71 1.96
N GLU A 130 -15.72 23.49 1.90
CA GLU A 130 -15.50 24.41 0.78
C GLU A 130 -15.77 23.64 -0.53
N ASP A 131 -16.46 24.28 -1.50
CA ASP A 131 -16.75 23.68 -2.80
C ASP A 131 -15.41 23.36 -3.51
N ILE A 132 -14.88 22.15 -3.30
CA ILE A 132 -13.66 21.71 -3.97
C ILE A 132 -14.04 21.29 -5.38
N ARG A 133 -13.67 22.13 -6.36
CA ARG A 133 -13.84 21.85 -7.78
C ARG A 133 -12.68 21.00 -8.28
N TYR A 134 -13.01 19.81 -8.78
CA TYR A 134 -12.05 18.90 -9.40
C TYR A 134 -12.67 18.13 -10.55
N GLU A 135 -11.81 17.59 -11.40
CA GLU A 135 -12.14 16.69 -12.51
C GLU A 135 -11.36 15.38 -12.33
N ILE A 136 -11.99 14.24 -12.61
CA ILE A 136 -11.32 12.95 -12.77
C ILE A 136 -11.21 12.68 -14.26
N ARG A 137 -10.00 12.55 -14.78
CA ARG A 137 -9.76 12.38 -16.22
C ARG A 137 -8.56 11.48 -16.50
N PRO A 138 -8.43 10.96 -17.73
CA PRO A 138 -7.22 10.30 -18.16
C PRO A 138 -5.98 11.17 -17.94
N MET A 139 -4.89 10.54 -17.52
CA MET A 139 -3.60 11.19 -17.30
C MET A 139 -3.00 11.62 -18.65
N LYS A 140 -2.45 12.84 -18.69
CA LYS A 140 -1.69 13.39 -19.80
C LYS A 140 -0.21 13.41 -19.42
N ARG A 141 0.68 13.39 -20.41
CA ARG A 141 2.13 13.46 -20.16
C ARG A 141 2.53 14.70 -19.33
N ALA A 142 1.83 15.82 -19.53
CA ALA A 142 2.05 17.06 -18.79
C ALA A 142 1.72 16.96 -17.28
N ASP A 143 0.98 15.93 -16.85
CA ASP A 143 0.63 15.72 -15.44
C ASP A 143 1.75 15.01 -14.65
N LEU A 144 2.72 14.38 -15.33
CA LEU A 144 3.78 13.60 -14.70
C LEU A 144 4.56 14.41 -13.63
N PRO A 145 4.98 15.67 -13.87
CA PRO A 145 5.66 16.45 -12.83
C PRO A 145 4.80 16.71 -11.58
N SER A 146 3.49 16.94 -11.76
CA SER A 146 2.56 17.16 -10.65
C SER A 146 2.27 15.87 -9.89
N LEU A 147 2.13 14.74 -10.59
CA LEU A 147 2.03 13.42 -9.97
C LEU A 147 3.29 13.08 -9.17
N TYR A 148 4.47 13.32 -9.75
CA TYR A 148 5.75 13.13 -9.08
C TYR A 148 5.83 13.94 -7.78
N ALA A 149 5.44 15.21 -7.81
CA ALA A 149 5.39 16.06 -6.63
C ALA A 149 4.41 15.53 -5.56
N LEU A 150 3.22 15.07 -5.97
CA LEU A 150 2.23 14.47 -5.07
C LEU A 150 2.77 13.20 -4.39
N LEU A 151 3.46 12.33 -5.14
CA LEU A 151 4.07 11.11 -4.61
C LEU A 151 5.19 11.44 -3.61
N ALA A 152 6.04 12.42 -3.93
CA ALA A 152 7.09 12.91 -3.05
C ALA A 152 6.54 13.50 -1.74
N GLU A 153 5.46 14.29 -1.80
CA GLU A 153 4.75 14.82 -0.62
C GLU A 153 4.23 13.68 0.27
N ASN A 154 3.80 12.58 -0.33
CA ASN A 154 3.37 11.36 0.36
C ASN A 154 4.54 10.46 0.81
N LYS A 155 5.80 10.87 0.56
CA LYS A 155 7.03 10.11 0.86
C LYS A 155 7.13 8.78 0.11
N TRP A 156 6.54 8.69 -1.07
CA TRP A 156 6.68 7.53 -1.94
C TRP A 156 7.94 7.69 -2.77
N ASN A 157 8.84 6.72 -2.70
CA ASN A 157 10.03 6.68 -3.56
C ASN A 157 9.63 6.17 -4.96
N MET A 158 9.13 7.06 -5.81
CA MET A 158 8.67 6.77 -7.17
C MET A 158 9.30 7.77 -8.13
N GLU A 159 10.50 7.42 -8.60
CA GLU A 159 11.30 8.28 -9.45
C GLU A 159 10.58 8.65 -10.75
N MET A 160 10.82 9.86 -11.25
CA MET A 160 10.22 10.35 -12.50
C MET A 160 10.40 9.36 -13.66
N SER A 161 11.57 8.73 -13.75
CA SER A 161 11.85 7.74 -14.81
C SER A 161 10.97 6.49 -14.73
N TYR A 162 10.50 6.09 -13.54
CA TYR A 162 9.52 5.01 -13.37
C TYR A 162 8.14 5.46 -13.86
N LEU A 163 7.71 6.67 -13.49
CA LEU A 163 6.44 7.23 -13.96
C LEU A 163 6.39 7.37 -15.48
N GLU A 164 7.50 7.77 -16.10
CA GLU A 164 7.65 7.80 -17.55
C GLU A 164 7.56 6.40 -18.17
N CYS A 165 8.19 5.39 -17.57
CA CYS A 165 8.07 4.00 -18.03
C CYS A 165 6.62 3.51 -17.97
N VAL A 166 5.91 3.78 -16.87
CA VAL A 166 4.50 3.41 -16.70
C VAL A 166 3.63 4.11 -17.74
N PHE A 167 3.78 5.44 -17.91
CA PHE A 167 3.03 6.20 -18.91
C PHE A 167 3.32 5.76 -20.35
N ASN A 168 4.57 5.41 -20.67
CA ASN A 168 4.97 4.91 -21.99
C ASN A 168 4.49 3.47 -22.23
N THR A 169 4.13 2.73 -21.18
CA THR A 169 3.64 1.36 -21.29
C THR A 169 2.19 1.35 -21.74
N ASP A 170 1.32 2.00 -20.97
CA ASP A 170 -0.09 2.14 -21.31
C ASP A 170 -0.69 3.33 -20.54
N PRO A 171 -0.89 4.49 -21.18
CA PRO A 171 -1.49 5.65 -20.51
C PRO A 171 -3.01 5.55 -20.42
N THR A 172 -3.65 4.59 -21.11
CA THR A 172 -5.12 4.56 -21.28
C THR A 172 -5.86 4.21 -19.99
N GLY A 173 -5.21 3.48 -19.08
CA GLY A 173 -5.75 3.15 -17.77
C GLY A 173 -5.24 4.01 -16.62
N LEU A 174 -4.48 5.08 -16.89
CA LEU A 174 -3.98 6.00 -15.87
C LEU A 174 -4.94 7.19 -15.71
N VAL A 175 -5.36 7.49 -14.50
CA VAL A 175 -6.27 8.63 -14.22
C VAL A 175 -5.70 9.53 -13.14
N VAL A 176 -6.01 10.81 -13.27
CA VAL A 176 -5.66 11.84 -12.28
C VAL A 176 -6.90 12.57 -11.82
N VAL A 177 -6.85 13.05 -10.57
CA VAL A 177 -7.81 14.01 -10.02
C VAL A 177 -7.16 15.38 -10.05
N VAL A 178 -7.76 16.31 -10.78
CA VAL A 178 -7.17 17.62 -11.07
C VAL A 178 -8.09 18.72 -10.62
N LYS A 179 -7.58 19.70 -9.88
CA LYS A 179 -8.32 20.89 -9.48
C LYS A 179 -8.49 21.87 -10.64
N ASP A 180 -9.41 22.82 -10.47
CA ASP A 180 -9.63 23.93 -11.40
C ASP A 180 -8.37 24.78 -11.70
N ASN A 181 -7.45 24.88 -10.74
CA ASN A 181 -6.15 25.53 -10.89
C ASN A 181 -5.09 24.66 -11.63
N GLY A 182 -5.44 23.44 -12.04
CA GLY A 182 -4.54 22.49 -12.71
C GLY A 182 -3.69 21.60 -11.79
N GLU A 183 -3.84 21.71 -10.47
CA GLU A 183 -3.11 20.89 -9.50
C GLU A 183 -3.61 19.44 -9.49
N VAL A 184 -2.70 18.46 -9.61
CA VAL A 184 -3.01 17.04 -9.43
C VAL A 184 -3.10 16.74 -7.92
N ILE A 185 -4.30 16.36 -7.46
CA ILE A 185 -4.59 16.03 -6.05
C ILE A 185 -4.87 14.54 -5.83
N GLY A 186 -4.83 13.73 -6.89
CA GLY A 186 -5.02 12.29 -6.78
C GLY A 186 -4.60 11.56 -8.05
N HIS A 187 -4.30 10.28 -7.91
CA HIS A 187 -3.94 9.38 -9.00
C HIS A 187 -4.32 7.95 -8.65
N ASN A 188 -4.68 7.20 -9.68
CA ASN A 188 -4.80 5.75 -9.66
C ASN A 188 -4.61 5.26 -11.09
N GLY A 189 -4.06 4.06 -11.25
CA GLY A 189 -3.94 3.46 -12.57
C GLY A 189 -4.35 2.00 -12.62
N ILE A 190 -4.65 1.58 -13.83
CA ILE A 190 -4.70 0.20 -14.28
C ILE A 190 -3.76 0.06 -15.47
N LEU A 191 -2.91 -0.97 -15.47
CA LEU A 191 -2.20 -1.41 -16.68
C LEU A 191 -2.82 -2.72 -17.15
N ALA A 192 -3.29 -2.75 -18.39
CA ALA A 192 -3.74 -3.99 -19.02
C ALA A 192 -2.51 -4.77 -19.52
N HIS A 193 -2.30 -5.98 -18.99
CA HIS A 193 -1.24 -6.88 -19.46
C HIS A 193 -1.73 -7.79 -20.59
N SER A 194 -3.02 -8.13 -20.59
CA SER A 194 -3.69 -8.90 -21.64
C SER A 194 -5.20 -8.62 -21.65
N ASP A 195 -5.93 -9.32 -22.52
CA ASP A 195 -7.41 -9.30 -22.53
C ASP A 195 -8.04 -9.85 -21.26
N THR A 196 -7.28 -10.60 -20.45
CA THR A 196 -7.79 -11.27 -19.24
C THR A 196 -7.11 -10.82 -17.95
N ILE A 197 -5.98 -10.11 -18.02
CA ILE A 197 -5.18 -9.75 -16.85
C ILE A 197 -4.80 -8.26 -16.89
N ALA A 198 -4.93 -7.62 -15.74
CA ALA A 198 -4.52 -6.24 -15.50
C ALA A 198 -3.87 -6.11 -14.12
N SER A 199 -3.25 -4.97 -13.85
CA SER A 199 -2.79 -4.61 -12.51
C SER A 199 -3.21 -3.22 -12.11
N SER A 200 -3.50 -3.00 -10.83
CA SER A 200 -3.74 -1.68 -10.25
C SER A 200 -2.56 -1.23 -9.40
N GLY A 201 -2.30 0.07 -9.38
CA GLY A 201 -1.22 0.65 -8.61
C GLY A 201 -1.38 2.15 -8.42
N MET A 202 -0.58 2.67 -7.49
CA MET A 202 -0.43 4.08 -7.14
C MET A 202 -1.74 4.78 -6.79
N ASN A 203 -2.56 4.15 -5.94
CA ASN A 203 -3.78 4.79 -5.43
C ASN A 203 -3.46 5.83 -4.35
N VAL A 204 -3.43 7.11 -4.74
CA VAL A 204 -3.09 8.23 -3.87
C VAL A 204 -4.11 9.35 -4.00
N VAL A 205 -4.46 9.95 -2.88
CA VAL A 205 -5.19 11.23 -2.80
C VAL A 205 -4.42 12.09 -1.80
N LYS A 206 -4.17 13.34 -2.18
CA LYS A 206 -3.51 14.34 -1.34
C LYS A 206 -4.22 14.47 0.01
N ASP A 207 -3.46 14.56 1.09
CA ASP A 207 -3.93 14.36 2.47
C ASP A 207 -5.14 15.23 2.84
N GLU A 208 -5.10 16.50 2.43
CA GLU A 208 -6.15 17.51 2.63
C GLU A 208 -7.50 17.12 2.01
N TYR A 209 -7.47 16.29 0.96
CA TYR A 209 -8.65 15.90 0.18
C TYR A 209 -9.12 14.47 0.48
N ARG A 210 -8.48 13.80 1.45
CA ARG A 210 -8.90 12.47 1.90
C ARG A 210 -10.22 12.54 2.67
N LYS A 211 -10.92 11.41 2.74
CA LYS A 211 -12.24 11.27 3.41
C LYS A 211 -13.39 12.04 2.74
N LEU A 212 -13.14 12.71 1.62
CA LEU A 212 -14.15 13.38 0.80
C LEU A 212 -14.79 12.47 -0.28
N GLY A 213 -14.51 11.16 -0.25
CA GLY A 213 -15.02 10.22 -1.25
C GLY A 213 -14.28 10.19 -2.59
N ILE A 214 -13.39 11.15 -2.86
CA ILE A 214 -12.59 11.25 -4.11
C ILE A 214 -11.90 9.93 -4.45
N GLY A 215 -11.18 9.33 -3.50
CA GLY A 215 -10.48 8.07 -3.73
C GLY A 215 -11.42 6.91 -4.09
N LYS A 216 -12.64 6.88 -3.52
CA LYS A 216 -13.65 5.86 -3.86
C LYS A 216 -14.20 6.09 -5.27
N GLN A 217 -14.44 7.34 -5.65
CA GLN A 217 -14.93 7.68 -6.99
C GLN A 217 -13.88 7.37 -8.06
N MET A 218 -12.65 7.85 -7.86
CA MET A 218 -11.52 7.54 -8.72
C MET A 218 -11.31 6.03 -8.87
N PHE A 219 -11.34 5.28 -7.76
CA PHE A 219 -11.24 3.82 -7.82
C PHE A 219 -12.39 3.21 -8.65
N ARG A 220 -13.64 3.63 -8.45
CA ARG A 220 -14.77 3.14 -9.28
C ARG A 220 -14.59 3.45 -10.78
N ASP A 221 -14.09 4.63 -11.13
CA ASP A 221 -13.90 5.01 -12.53
C ASP A 221 -12.78 4.20 -13.19
N VAL A 222 -11.68 3.99 -12.48
CA VAL A 222 -10.59 3.12 -12.92
C VAL A 222 -11.03 1.66 -13.07
N MET A 223 -11.90 1.18 -12.19
CA MET A 223 -12.45 -0.17 -12.28
C MET A 223 -13.36 -0.35 -13.51
N LYS A 224 -13.89 0.70 -14.13
CA LYS A 224 -14.58 0.57 -15.43
C LYS A 224 -13.60 0.20 -16.54
N VAL A 225 -12.37 0.72 -16.50
CA VAL A 225 -11.30 0.43 -17.48
C VAL A 225 -10.84 -1.01 -17.39
N MET A 226 -10.83 -1.58 -16.18
CA MET A 226 -10.42 -2.97 -15.96
C MET A 226 -11.28 -3.97 -16.74
N GLY A 227 -12.57 -3.65 -16.95
CA GLY A 227 -13.57 -4.54 -17.54
C GLY A 227 -13.64 -5.88 -16.80
N ASP A 228 -13.64 -6.97 -17.56
CA ASP A 228 -13.73 -8.33 -17.02
C ASP A 228 -12.38 -8.99 -16.67
N ARG A 229 -11.29 -8.23 -16.68
CA ARG A 229 -9.96 -8.77 -16.35
C ARG A 229 -9.85 -9.19 -14.88
N ASN A 230 -8.99 -10.17 -14.62
CA ASN A 230 -8.43 -10.38 -13.29
C ASN A 230 -7.39 -9.28 -13.03
N VAL A 231 -7.59 -8.54 -11.95
CA VAL A 231 -6.75 -7.42 -11.58
C VAL A 231 -5.88 -7.81 -10.41
N GLY A 232 -4.57 -7.79 -10.63
CA GLY A 232 -3.58 -7.93 -9.58
C GLY A 232 -3.21 -6.59 -8.96
N GLY A 233 -2.69 -6.61 -7.75
CA GLY A 233 -2.16 -5.41 -7.12
C GLY A 233 -1.64 -5.70 -5.74
N THR A 234 -1.23 -4.65 -5.05
CA THR A 234 -0.46 -4.78 -3.81
C THR A 234 -1.22 -4.14 -2.66
N SER A 235 -1.35 -4.87 -1.57
CA SER A 235 -1.83 -4.30 -0.31
C SER A 235 -0.74 -4.39 0.75
N LEU A 236 -0.55 -3.31 1.49
CA LEU A 236 0.07 -3.40 2.81
C LEU A 236 -0.75 -4.37 3.66
N SER A 237 -0.08 -5.15 4.52
CA SER A 237 -0.76 -6.17 5.34
C SER A 237 -1.90 -5.58 6.21
N ASN A 238 -1.80 -4.31 6.61
CA ASN A 238 -2.83 -3.60 7.38
C ASN A 238 -3.97 -2.99 6.54
N ARG A 239 -3.94 -3.10 5.20
CA ARG A 239 -4.95 -2.56 4.28
C ARG A 239 -5.74 -3.62 3.51
N ILE A 240 -5.48 -4.90 3.77
CA ILE A 240 -6.14 -6.01 3.04
C ILE A 240 -7.68 -5.93 3.16
N THR A 241 -8.19 -5.58 4.35
CA THR A 241 -9.64 -5.44 4.58
C THR A 241 -10.28 -4.34 3.76
N PHE A 242 -9.53 -3.27 3.45
CA PHE A 242 -10.02 -2.22 2.56
C PHE A 242 -10.26 -2.75 1.15
N TYR A 243 -9.32 -3.53 0.61
CA TYR A 243 -9.45 -4.08 -0.74
C TYR A 243 -10.49 -5.21 -0.81
N ALA A 244 -10.67 -5.97 0.27
CA ALA A 244 -11.68 -7.03 0.35
C ALA A 244 -13.11 -6.52 0.05
N GLN A 245 -13.45 -5.28 0.47
CA GLN A 245 -14.77 -4.67 0.20
C GLN A 245 -15.00 -4.41 -1.30
N PHE A 246 -13.95 -4.43 -2.12
CA PHE A 246 -14.00 -4.28 -3.58
C PHE A 246 -13.81 -5.62 -4.31
N GLY A 247 -13.89 -6.75 -3.60
CA GLY A 247 -13.77 -8.10 -4.18
C GLY A 247 -12.33 -8.63 -4.26
N TRP A 248 -11.34 -7.90 -3.77
CA TRP A 248 -9.93 -8.30 -3.80
C TRP A 248 -9.58 -9.18 -2.59
N THR A 249 -10.07 -10.41 -2.62
CA THR A 249 -9.98 -11.36 -1.49
C THR A 249 -8.93 -12.45 -1.67
N ILE A 250 -8.41 -12.60 -2.90
CA ILE A 250 -7.48 -13.68 -3.23
C ILE A 250 -6.06 -13.23 -2.94
N LYS A 251 -5.47 -13.80 -1.89
CA LYS A 251 -4.08 -13.57 -1.50
C LYS A 251 -3.16 -14.55 -2.21
N SER A 252 -2.08 -14.05 -2.80
CA SER A 252 -1.12 -14.89 -3.53
C SER A 252 0.12 -15.18 -2.68
N TYR A 253 1.02 -14.21 -2.53
CA TYR A 253 2.23 -14.32 -1.71
C TYR A 253 2.54 -12.97 -1.05
N THR A 254 3.38 -13.02 -0.03
CA THR A 254 3.85 -11.84 0.71
C THR A 254 5.30 -11.55 0.34
N PHE A 255 5.65 -10.27 0.26
CA PHE A 255 6.99 -9.79 -0.03
C PHE A 255 7.33 -8.58 0.83
N HIS A 256 8.61 -8.38 1.10
CA HIS A 256 9.09 -7.31 1.96
C HIS A 256 9.80 -6.23 1.14
N TYR A 257 9.45 -4.97 1.34
CA TYR A 257 10.24 -3.85 0.83
C TYR A 257 11.38 -3.59 1.79
N ASN A 258 12.61 -3.79 1.31
CA ASN A 258 13.81 -3.57 2.12
C ASN A 258 14.67 -2.48 1.52
N GLN A 259 15.39 -1.81 2.39
CA GLN A 259 16.39 -0.82 2.03
C GLN A 259 17.60 -0.95 2.96
N GLY A 260 18.79 -0.75 2.44
CA GLY A 260 20.02 -0.72 3.22
C GLY A 260 21.27 -0.80 2.36
N PRO A 261 22.44 -0.93 2.98
CA PRO A 261 23.70 -0.90 2.24
C PRO A 261 23.88 -2.14 1.37
N VAL A 262 24.77 -2.04 0.38
CA VAL A 262 25.37 -3.21 -0.27
C VAL A 262 26.57 -3.65 0.56
N ASN A 263 26.60 -4.90 1.02
CA ASN A 263 27.72 -5.44 1.76
C ASN A 263 28.88 -5.80 0.79
N PRO A 264 30.04 -5.13 0.85
CA PRO A 264 31.16 -5.37 -0.06
C PRO A 264 31.69 -6.81 -0.01
N GLU A 265 31.73 -7.43 1.18
CA GLU A 265 32.17 -8.82 1.33
C GLU A 265 31.19 -9.78 0.67
N PHE A 266 29.89 -9.48 0.78
CA PHE A 266 28.85 -10.28 0.14
C PHE A 266 29.00 -10.24 -1.38
N ILE A 267 29.23 -9.06 -1.97
CA ILE A 267 29.33 -8.95 -3.44
C ILE A 267 30.70 -9.35 -4.00
N ALA A 268 31.73 -9.46 -3.16
CA ALA A 268 33.04 -9.99 -3.55
C ALA A 268 33.03 -11.51 -3.75
N ASP A 269 32.13 -12.23 -3.06
CA ASP A 269 31.90 -13.67 -3.24
C ASP A 269 30.96 -13.92 -4.43
N VAL A 270 31.52 -13.85 -5.64
CA VAL A 270 30.79 -14.11 -6.89
C VAL A 270 30.88 -15.62 -7.21
N PRO A 271 29.75 -16.35 -7.25
CA PRO A 271 29.77 -17.77 -7.55
C PRO A 271 30.21 -18.04 -8.99
N GLU A 272 31.05 -19.06 -9.16
CA GLU A 272 31.33 -19.66 -10.46
C GLU A 272 30.30 -20.74 -10.80
N GLY A 273 30.11 -21.00 -12.09
CA GLY A 273 29.22 -22.04 -12.60
C GLY A 273 29.29 -22.17 -14.12
N ASP A 274 28.48 -23.08 -14.65
CA ASP A 274 28.31 -23.28 -16.09
C ASP A 274 27.30 -22.27 -16.67
N PHE A 275 27.60 -20.99 -16.48
CA PHE A 275 26.84 -19.86 -17.01
C PHE A 275 27.73 -18.62 -17.15
N GLU A 276 27.34 -17.71 -18.03
CA GLU A 276 27.98 -16.40 -18.19
C GLU A 276 27.01 -15.27 -17.84
N ILE A 277 27.53 -14.17 -17.28
CA ILE A 277 26.76 -12.96 -17.03
C ILE A 277 27.15 -11.92 -18.07
N VAL A 278 26.19 -11.55 -18.92
CA VAL A 278 26.39 -10.60 -20.04
C VAL A 278 25.46 -9.39 -19.90
N SER A 279 25.83 -8.28 -20.54
CA SER A 279 24.93 -7.13 -20.66
C SER A 279 23.74 -7.50 -21.53
N ALA A 280 22.53 -7.05 -21.18
CA ALA A 280 21.36 -7.25 -22.04
C ALA A 280 21.49 -6.59 -23.43
N ARG A 281 22.40 -5.61 -23.56
CA ARG A 281 22.69 -4.94 -24.85
C ARG A 281 23.47 -5.81 -25.83
N ASP A 282 24.09 -6.88 -25.35
CA ASP A 282 24.95 -7.76 -26.15
C ASP A 282 24.21 -9.00 -26.68
N ILE A 283 22.91 -9.12 -26.38
CA ILE A 283 22.06 -10.25 -26.78
C ILE A 283 20.77 -9.76 -27.45
N LYS A 284 19.98 -10.69 -27.99
CA LYS A 284 18.64 -10.37 -28.48
C LYS A 284 17.70 -10.15 -27.30
N PHE A 285 17.16 -8.95 -27.17
CA PHE A 285 16.29 -8.61 -26.05
C PHE A 285 14.98 -9.43 -26.01
N ASP A 286 14.52 -9.93 -27.16
CA ASP A 286 13.41 -10.87 -27.25
C ASP A 286 13.62 -12.15 -26.41
N ASP A 287 14.87 -12.60 -26.23
CA ASP A 287 15.19 -13.76 -25.39
C ASP A 287 14.97 -13.44 -23.89
N VAL A 288 15.17 -12.18 -23.48
CA VAL A 288 14.86 -11.69 -22.12
C VAL A 288 13.36 -11.61 -21.91
N ILE A 289 12.62 -11.08 -22.90
CA ILE A 289 11.15 -11.00 -22.86
C ILE A 289 10.53 -12.41 -22.79
N ALA A 290 11.06 -13.36 -23.56
CA ALA A 290 10.62 -14.75 -23.52
C ALA A 290 10.83 -15.36 -22.12
N TYR A 291 12.03 -15.20 -21.54
CA TYR A 291 12.32 -15.68 -20.18
C TYR A 291 11.45 -15.00 -19.12
N ASP A 292 11.30 -13.67 -19.19
CA ASP A 292 10.41 -12.92 -18.30
C ASP A 292 8.98 -13.45 -18.35
N SER A 293 8.47 -13.77 -19.54
CA SER A 293 7.10 -14.26 -19.74
C SER A 293 6.86 -15.61 -19.08
N GLU A 294 7.88 -16.47 -18.97
CA GLU A 294 7.78 -17.74 -18.23
C GLU A 294 7.50 -17.53 -16.74
N ILE A 295 8.06 -16.45 -16.17
CA ILE A 295 7.94 -16.14 -14.75
C ILE A 295 6.71 -15.27 -14.53
N HIS A 296 6.60 -14.14 -15.25
CA HIS A 296 5.50 -13.17 -15.19
C HIS A 296 4.15 -13.75 -15.63
N THR A 297 4.13 -14.88 -16.33
CA THR A 297 2.97 -15.60 -16.89
C THR A 297 2.19 -14.87 -17.98
N VAL A 298 2.46 -13.58 -18.19
CA VAL A 298 1.88 -12.75 -19.25
C VAL A 298 2.99 -11.97 -19.95
N PRO A 299 3.10 -12.07 -21.29
CA PRO A 299 4.05 -11.27 -22.04
C PRO A 299 3.80 -9.77 -21.85
N ARG A 300 4.85 -9.03 -21.53
CA ARG A 300 4.80 -7.58 -21.28
C ARG A 300 5.97 -6.84 -21.96
N PRO A 301 6.16 -7.03 -23.27
CA PRO A 301 7.33 -6.53 -24.00
C PRO A 301 7.47 -5.01 -23.89
N VAL A 302 6.37 -4.26 -23.98
CA VAL A 302 6.41 -2.79 -23.91
C VAL A 302 6.92 -2.31 -22.55
N TYR A 303 6.43 -2.89 -21.46
CA TYR A 303 6.87 -2.53 -20.10
C TYR A 303 8.35 -2.88 -19.90
N ILE A 304 8.75 -4.11 -20.25
CA ILE A 304 10.11 -4.60 -20.02
C ILE A 304 11.13 -3.85 -20.89
N SER A 305 10.81 -3.54 -22.15
CA SER A 305 11.67 -2.67 -22.97
C SER A 305 11.79 -1.26 -22.38
N ASN A 306 10.67 -0.62 -22.00
CA ASN A 306 10.70 0.69 -21.37
C ASN A 306 11.51 0.69 -20.05
N TRP A 307 11.45 -0.42 -19.30
CA TRP A 307 12.08 -0.52 -17.99
C TRP A 307 13.55 -0.94 -18.02
N ALA A 308 13.86 -2.04 -18.71
CA ALA A 308 15.17 -2.68 -18.68
C ALA A 308 16.12 -2.18 -19.79
N GLU A 309 15.62 -1.58 -20.87
CA GLU A 309 16.45 -0.92 -21.89
C GLU A 309 16.60 0.58 -21.64
N HIS A 310 15.97 1.12 -20.59
CA HIS A 310 16.08 2.53 -20.22
C HIS A 310 17.55 2.95 -20.06
N GLN A 311 17.89 4.18 -20.43
CA GLN A 311 19.27 4.68 -20.36
C GLN A 311 19.89 4.65 -18.95
N LEU A 312 19.05 4.73 -17.91
CA LEU A 312 19.46 4.63 -16.50
C LEU A 312 19.51 3.19 -15.97
N ALA A 313 19.12 2.20 -16.77
CA ALA A 313 19.09 0.80 -16.38
C ALA A 313 20.44 0.13 -16.63
N ASN A 314 20.90 -0.58 -15.60
CA ASN A 314 21.93 -1.59 -15.74
C ASN A 314 21.24 -2.96 -15.73
N THR A 315 21.13 -3.57 -16.90
CA THR A 315 20.44 -4.84 -17.09
C THR A 315 21.45 -5.91 -17.49
N TYR A 316 21.47 -7.00 -16.72
CA TYR A 316 22.35 -8.14 -16.95
C TYR A 316 21.55 -9.42 -17.04
N VAL A 317 22.06 -10.34 -17.85
CA VAL A 317 21.42 -11.59 -18.21
C VAL A 317 22.41 -12.72 -17.95
N ALA A 318 21.93 -13.81 -17.35
CA ALA A 318 22.67 -15.04 -17.21
C ALA A 318 22.35 -15.96 -18.37
N LEU A 319 23.37 -16.45 -19.08
CA LEU A 319 23.23 -17.43 -20.14
C LEU A 319 23.87 -18.76 -19.74
N ASN A 320 23.15 -19.85 -19.95
CA ASN A 320 23.72 -21.20 -19.92
C ASN A 320 23.50 -21.82 -21.29
N SER A 321 24.60 -22.18 -21.98
CA SER A 321 24.55 -22.77 -23.32
C SER A 321 23.74 -21.92 -24.32
N GLY A 322 23.83 -20.59 -24.23
CA GLY A 322 23.11 -19.63 -25.07
C GLY A 322 21.63 -19.41 -24.70
N ARG A 323 21.10 -20.09 -23.67
CA ARG A 323 19.74 -19.88 -23.17
C ARG A 323 19.76 -18.91 -22.00
N VAL A 324 18.82 -17.97 -21.96
CA VAL A 324 18.57 -17.14 -20.77
C VAL A 324 18.11 -18.03 -19.61
N VAL A 325 18.81 -17.91 -18.49
CA VAL A 325 18.54 -18.66 -17.23
C VAL A 325 18.39 -17.73 -16.02
N GLY A 326 18.38 -16.42 -16.27
CA GLY A 326 18.15 -15.38 -15.28
C GLY A 326 18.40 -14.01 -15.86
N TYR A 327 17.79 -12.99 -15.28
CA TYR A 327 18.13 -11.60 -15.55
C TYR A 327 17.76 -10.72 -14.37
N GLY A 328 18.34 -9.53 -14.32
CA GLY A 328 17.87 -8.50 -13.42
C GLY A 328 18.24 -7.12 -13.88
N VAL A 329 17.61 -6.14 -13.26
CA VAL A 329 17.80 -4.71 -13.57
C VAL A 329 18.08 -3.98 -12.28
N VAL A 330 19.07 -3.08 -12.29
CA VAL A 330 19.25 -2.07 -11.25
C VAL A 330 19.19 -0.68 -11.83
N ARG A 331 18.46 0.21 -11.16
CA ARG A 331 18.23 1.60 -11.58
C ARG A 331 18.37 2.55 -10.40
N PRO A 332 18.84 3.79 -10.60
CA PRO A 332 18.73 4.83 -9.58
C PRO A 332 17.26 5.18 -9.33
N SER A 333 16.94 5.51 -8.08
CA SER A 333 15.68 6.11 -7.65
C SER A 333 15.97 7.39 -6.86
N ASP A 334 14.94 8.11 -6.41
CA ASP A 334 15.16 9.35 -5.65
C ASP A 334 15.88 9.07 -4.32
N VAL A 335 15.66 7.88 -3.76
CA VAL A 335 16.34 7.39 -2.56
C VAL A 335 16.97 6.04 -2.84
N GLY A 336 18.27 6.01 -3.17
CA GLY A 336 19.02 4.78 -3.41
C GLY A 336 18.77 4.15 -4.78
N TYR A 337 19.03 2.85 -4.91
CA TYR A 337 18.96 2.10 -6.16
C TYR A 337 17.99 0.92 -6.06
N LYS A 338 17.07 0.80 -7.00
CA LYS A 338 16.09 -0.29 -7.06
C LYS A 338 16.60 -1.42 -7.92
N MET A 339 16.60 -2.64 -7.38
CA MET A 339 16.88 -3.85 -8.14
C MET A 339 15.57 -4.61 -8.42
N TYR A 340 14.94 -4.33 -9.56
CA TYR A 340 13.64 -4.89 -9.96
C TYR A 340 13.59 -5.19 -11.45
N PRO A 341 13.14 -6.37 -11.89
CA PRO A 341 13.15 -7.61 -11.14
C PRO A 341 14.58 -8.13 -10.92
N LEU A 342 14.69 -9.17 -10.11
CA LEU A 342 15.80 -10.12 -10.17
C LEU A 342 15.20 -11.53 -10.23
N TYR A 343 15.35 -12.16 -11.39
CA TYR A 343 14.84 -13.49 -11.68
C TYR A 343 15.97 -14.43 -12.07
N ALA A 344 15.90 -15.68 -11.64
CA ALA A 344 16.93 -16.69 -11.94
C ALA A 344 16.41 -18.11 -11.72
N ASP A 345 16.88 -19.06 -12.53
CA ASP A 345 16.52 -20.47 -12.44
C ASP A 345 17.10 -21.16 -11.19
N ASP A 346 18.23 -20.67 -10.68
CA ASP A 346 18.87 -21.21 -9.48
C ASP A 346 19.60 -20.15 -8.62
N PRO A 347 19.91 -20.47 -7.35
CA PRO A 347 20.49 -19.51 -6.40
C PRO A 347 21.89 -19.02 -6.74
N LYS A 348 22.73 -19.83 -7.39
CA LYS A 348 24.07 -19.40 -7.80
C LYS A 348 23.97 -18.34 -8.91
N ILE A 349 23.10 -18.57 -9.90
CA ILE A 349 22.82 -17.60 -10.95
C ILE A 349 22.29 -16.30 -10.35
N ALA A 350 21.30 -16.39 -9.45
CA ALA A 350 20.71 -15.23 -8.80
C ALA A 350 21.74 -14.40 -8.04
N LYS A 351 22.64 -15.07 -7.32
CA LYS A 351 23.73 -14.43 -6.58
C LYS A 351 24.76 -13.79 -7.51
N ALA A 352 25.16 -14.44 -8.60
CA ALA A 352 26.07 -13.85 -9.58
C ALA A 352 25.47 -12.59 -10.25
N LEU A 353 24.19 -12.66 -10.64
CA LEU A 353 23.45 -11.49 -11.14
C LEU A 353 23.36 -10.38 -10.09
N PHE A 354 23.02 -10.72 -8.84
CA PHE A 354 22.97 -9.76 -7.74
C PHE A 354 24.30 -9.04 -7.57
N CYS A 355 25.43 -9.76 -7.51
CA CYS A 355 26.75 -9.16 -7.37
C CYS A 355 27.07 -8.22 -8.54
N ARG A 356 26.79 -8.64 -9.77
CA ARG A 356 27.02 -7.82 -10.96
C ARG A 356 26.18 -6.56 -10.96
N LEU A 357 24.89 -6.66 -10.63
CA LEU A 357 23.99 -5.52 -10.55
C LEU A 357 24.40 -4.58 -9.40
N ALA A 358 24.65 -5.11 -8.21
CA ALA A 358 25.04 -4.35 -7.04
C ALA A 358 26.38 -3.59 -7.24
N SER A 359 27.27 -4.05 -8.13
CA SER A 359 28.50 -3.31 -8.49
C SER A 359 28.25 -1.95 -9.16
N HIS A 360 27.04 -1.71 -9.69
CA HIS A 360 26.63 -0.42 -10.25
C HIS A 360 26.07 0.55 -9.20
N ILE A 361 25.93 0.10 -7.96
CA ILE A 361 25.47 0.95 -6.85
C ILE A 361 26.70 1.65 -6.26
N PRO A 362 26.79 3.00 -6.33
CA PRO A 362 27.93 3.70 -5.78
C PRO A 362 28.03 3.53 -4.26
N ALA A 363 29.24 3.52 -3.74
CA ALA A 363 29.48 3.45 -2.30
C ALA A 363 28.69 4.54 -1.55
N GLY A 364 28.09 4.16 -0.42
CA GLY A 364 27.26 5.06 0.41
C GLY A 364 25.81 5.23 -0.06
N HIS A 365 25.40 4.58 -1.16
CA HIS A 365 23.99 4.53 -1.57
C HIS A 365 23.35 3.22 -1.15
N ASP A 366 22.07 3.30 -0.77
CA ASP A 366 21.29 2.13 -0.39
C ASP A 366 20.80 1.36 -1.62
N LEU A 367 20.76 0.04 -1.47
CA LEU A 367 19.99 -0.87 -2.31
C LEU A 367 18.57 -0.98 -1.75
N ILE A 368 17.60 -0.89 -2.66
CA ILE A 368 16.21 -1.28 -2.45
C ILE A 368 15.99 -2.63 -3.13
N PHE A 369 15.53 -3.58 -2.35
CA PHE A 369 15.33 -4.97 -2.76
C PHE A 369 14.02 -5.48 -2.21
N THR A 370 13.24 -6.19 -3.01
CA THR A 370 11.89 -6.61 -2.60
C THR A 370 11.64 -8.07 -2.94
N GLN A 371 11.96 -8.93 -1.99
CA GLN A 371 11.85 -10.37 -2.15
C GLN A 371 10.53 -10.92 -1.61
N PRO A 372 9.96 -11.95 -2.25
CA PRO A 372 8.97 -12.81 -1.63
C PRO A 372 9.53 -13.51 -0.38
N ILE A 373 8.76 -13.52 0.71
CA ILE A 373 9.22 -14.08 1.99
C ILE A 373 9.41 -15.60 1.95
N ASP A 374 8.74 -16.28 1.02
CA ASP A 374 8.81 -17.74 0.84
C ASP A 374 10.00 -18.18 -0.05
N ASN A 375 10.87 -17.24 -0.45
CA ASN A 375 12.13 -17.54 -1.12
C ASN A 375 13.30 -17.40 -0.15
N ASP A 376 13.70 -18.49 0.49
CA ASP A 376 14.80 -18.54 1.46
C ASP A 376 16.14 -18.02 0.92
N GLN A 377 16.39 -18.24 -0.37
CA GLN A 377 17.64 -17.81 -1.01
C GLN A 377 17.66 -16.30 -1.24
N ALA A 378 16.50 -15.70 -1.54
CA ALA A 378 16.36 -14.26 -1.58
C ALA A 378 16.41 -13.63 -0.17
N ASN A 379 15.85 -14.30 0.84
CA ASN A 379 15.98 -13.88 2.24
C ASN A 379 17.46 -13.87 2.69
N ALA A 380 18.26 -14.84 2.23
CA ALA A 380 19.69 -14.86 2.50
C ALA A 380 20.44 -13.65 1.87
N MET A 381 19.99 -13.14 0.72
CA MET A 381 20.55 -11.91 0.14
C MET A 381 20.23 -10.68 1.00
N VAL A 382 19.00 -10.58 1.51
CA VAL A 382 18.59 -9.52 2.44
C VAL A 382 19.43 -9.56 3.71
N ALA A 383 19.55 -10.74 4.33
CA ALA A 383 20.34 -10.93 5.54
C ALA A 383 21.84 -10.66 5.32
N GLY A 384 22.41 -11.17 4.24
CA GLY A 384 23.83 -11.00 3.89
C GLY A 384 24.24 -9.54 3.63
N ASN A 385 23.29 -8.72 3.19
CA ASN A 385 23.48 -7.27 3.01
C ASN A 385 22.96 -6.43 4.18
N LYS A 386 22.38 -7.06 5.21
CA LYS A 386 21.79 -6.40 6.39
C LYS A 386 20.73 -5.36 6.00
N LEU A 387 19.94 -5.66 4.98
CA LEU A 387 18.85 -4.76 4.56
C LEU A 387 17.75 -4.75 5.63
N THR A 388 17.19 -3.57 5.87
CA THR A 388 16.09 -3.39 6.84
C THR A 388 14.76 -3.48 6.10
N SER A 389 13.83 -4.32 6.57
CA SER A 389 12.46 -4.40 6.05
C SER A 389 11.61 -3.25 6.59
N TYR A 390 11.04 -2.43 5.70
CA TYR A 390 10.19 -1.30 6.09
C TYR A 390 8.71 -1.61 5.93
N LEU A 391 8.34 -2.40 4.91
CA LEU A 391 6.96 -2.72 4.60
C LEU A 391 6.81 -4.22 4.32
N SER A 392 5.71 -4.78 4.79
CA SER A 392 5.24 -6.11 4.39
C SER A 392 4.00 -5.93 3.53
N MET A 393 4.04 -6.51 2.33
CA MET A 393 3.05 -6.35 1.29
C MET A 393 2.59 -7.70 0.79
N THR A 394 1.31 -7.81 0.44
CA THR A 394 0.71 -9.01 -0.11
C THR A 394 0.19 -8.73 -1.52
N ARG A 395 0.54 -9.61 -2.46
CA ARG A 395 -0.07 -9.64 -3.79
C ARG A 395 -1.51 -10.12 -3.67
N LEU A 396 -2.45 -9.32 -4.16
CA LEU A 396 -3.88 -9.59 -4.16
C LEU A 396 -4.42 -9.69 -5.59
N TYR A 397 -5.49 -10.47 -5.75
CA TYR A 397 -6.29 -10.57 -6.97
C TYR A 397 -7.79 -10.47 -6.64
N ASN A 398 -8.58 -10.03 -7.63
CA ASN A 398 -10.03 -9.90 -7.50
C ASN A 398 -10.83 -11.11 -8.04
N LYS A 399 -10.29 -11.91 -8.97
CA LYS A 399 -11.04 -13.03 -9.59
C LYS A 399 -10.39 -14.39 -9.41
N TRP A 400 -9.11 -14.54 -9.72
CA TRP A 400 -8.36 -15.79 -9.51
C TRP A 400 -6.90 -15.54 -9.17
N ASN A 401 -6.25 -16.52 -8.54
CA ASN A 401 -4.82 -16.45 -8.27
C ASN A 401 -4.03 -16.73 -9.56
N ILE A 402 -2.96 -15.96 -9.79
CA ILE A 402 -1.96 -16.26 -10.81
C ILE A 402 -0.80 -16.99 -10.10
N PRO A 403 -0.57 -18.29 -10.40
CA PRO A 403 0.50 -19.04 -9.74
C PRO A 403 1.86 -18.51 -10.18
N VAL A 404 2.75 -18.30 -9.20
CA VAL A 404 4.10 -17.79 -9.42
C VAL A 404 5.10 -18.83 -8.91
N ASP A 405 6.13 -19.13 -9.71
CA ASP A 405 7.28 -19.88 -9.21
C ASP A 405 8.18 -18.97 -8.36
N ILE A 406 7.79 -18.80 -7.10
CA ILE A 406 8.46 -17.91 -6.13
C ILE A 406 9.95 -18.24 -5.97
N LYS A 407 10.36 -19.48 -6.22
CA LYS A 407 11.78 -19.87 -6.12
C LYS A 407 12.65 -19.20 -7.18
N ARG A 408 12.07 -18.83 -8.32
CA ARG A 408 12.74 -18.09 -9.40
C ARG A 408 12.68 -16.57 -9.21
N VAL A 409 11.92 -16.07 -8.22
CA VAL A 409 11.73 -14.65 -7.95
C VAL A 409 12.54 -14.22 -6.74
N TYR A 410 13.66 -13.52 -6.98
CA TYR A 410 14.52 -12.99 -5.91
C TYR A 410 14.18 -11.54 -5.58
N SER A 411 13.78 -10.76 -6.58
CA SER A 411 13.16 -9.46 -6.40
C SER A 411 11.96 -9.36 -7.34
N VAL A 412 10.81 -8.93 -6.82
CA VAL A 412 9.57 -8.77 -7.59
C VAL A 412 9.75 -7.78 -8.73
N SER A 413 8.85 -7.78 -9.71
CA SER A 413 8.97 -6.85 -10.84
C SER A 413 8.81 -5.40 -10.43
N THR A 414 7.88 -5.13 -9.52
CA THR A 414 7.54 -3.81 -9.04
C THR A 414 6.51 -3.93 -7.92
N THR A 415 6.53 -2.98 -6.98
CA THR A 415 5.53 -2.90 -5.91
C THR A 415 4.19 -2.37 -6.41
N GLU A 416 4.19 -1.62 -7.52
CA GLU A 416 3.02 -0.98 -8.12
C GLU A 416 2.82 -1.51 -9.54
N TYR A 417 1.58 -1.74 -9.96
CA TYR A 417 1.28 -2.30 -11.29
C TYR A 417 1.92 -3.65 -11.62
N GLY A 418 2.42 -4.39 -10.64
CA GLY A 418 2.85 -5.77 -10.82
C GLY A 418 1.66 -6.74 -10.78
N ILE A 419 1.80 -7.88 -11.46
CA ILE A 419 1.12 -9.11 -11.09
C ILE A 419 2.09 -10.12 -10.45
N ILE A 420 3.41 -9.93 -10.63
CA ILE A 420 4.47 -10.70 -9.96
C ILE A 420 5.51 -9.79 -9.30
#